data_AF-A0A7J3XXJ9-F1
#
_entry.id   AF-A0A7J3XXJ9-F1
#
_cell.length_a   1.000
_cell.length_b   1.000
_cell.length_c   1.000
_cell.angle_alpha   90.00
_cell.angle_beta   90.00
_cell.angle_gamma   90.00
#
_symmetry.space_group_name_H-M   'P 1'
#
loop_
_entity.id
_entity.type
_entity.pdbx_description
1 polymer ?
#
loop_
_entity_poly.entity_id
_entity_poly.type
_entity_poly.pdbx_seq_one_letter_code
_entity_poly.pdbx_strand_id
1 'polypeptide(L)'
;MSAAPGGSNPLEDYVKNISFEKLGLGLFILPGLMVFPAIIGALALVTPIITGASLNPIALGSLTSFFYGFAISATIASYKLLKAASTHFYDSAVVVYYWSRRDNFENILNYLRERRETRGLPSPVTGLLLTLLTSGIGYIPILFFVEKNLRDHARFEEEVLLGGSSLQSATALGFIRDLLLTTASLGLYLSYWSWRVVTLFNTHLITIHGSHPNRPIRSPPPTSQPLTREDSNTIVLGLVFIVAAVDILLAYLGFYSHLHLAVVLGLSLTYYGLKFSRKPLVAVALAYGLIYLALGFSTAIGVAGFTTYVKVAELFEEASKSILQQSFLGILAYIFLNNFSIASSSLPPLVGPVIVSYGVANSGAIYGAVVAERNLPPTLFITPHTPLELLGYAFYVAASSELATGGRRALKLFIGGAVTLLIAAVVETFLVVGAR
;
A
#
# COMPACT_ATOMS: atom_id res chain seq x y z
N MET A 1 38.35 12.53 57.53
CA MET A 1 37.31 13.27 56.77
C MET A 1 36.20 12.29 56.46
N SER A 2 35.09 12.40 57.19
CA SER A 2 33.91 11.56 57.07
C SER A 2 33.21 11.81 55.73
N ALA A 3 32.94 10.73 54.99
CA ALA A 3 32.05 10.77 53.84
C ALA A 3 30.66 11.23 54.30
N ALA A 4 30.11 12.23 53.62
CA ALA A 4 28.74 12.68 53.82
C ALA A 4 27.77 11.54 53.41
N PRO A 5 26.74 11.23 54.22
CA PRO A 5 25.73 10.25 53.87
C PRO A 5 24.68 10.85 52.92
N GLY A 6 24.29 10.08 51.90
CA GLY A 6 22.90 10.13 51.40
C GLY A 6 22.51 11.22 50.39
N GLY A 7 23.37 11.61 49.45
CA GLY A 7 22.90 12.30 48.24
C GLY A 7 22.31 11.28 47.27
N SER A 8 20.98 11.26 47.10
CA SER A 8 20.34 10.42 46.09
C SER A 8 20.91 10.76 44.71
N ASN A 9 21.26 9.75 43.92
CA ASN A 9 21.80 9.97 42.58
C ASN A 9 20.67 10.53 41.71
N PRO A 10 20.73 11.78 41.22
CA PRO A 10 19.59 12.40 40.53
C PRO A 10 19.11 11.61 39.31
N LEU A 11 20.04 10.89 38.65
CA LEU A 11 19.71 10.01 37.54
C LEU A 11 18.99 8.73 38.01
N GLU A 12 19.35 8.20 39.17
CA GLU A 12 18.67 7.02 39.74
C GLU A 12 17.25 7.35 40.19
N ASP A 13 17.05 8.50 40.82
CA ASP A 13 15.72 8.98 41.20
C ASP A 13 14.87 9.26 39.96
N TYR A 14 15.45 9.88 38.93
CA TYR A 14 14.78 10.09 37.65
C TYR A 14 14.36 8.77 37.02
N VAL A 15 15.26 7.78 36.95
CA VAL A 15 14.99 6.46 36.38
C VAL A 15 13.89 5.74 37.16
N LYS A 16 13.91 5.75 38.50
CA LYS A 16 12.88 5.09 39.33
C LYS A 16 11.48 5.69 39.16
N ASN A 17 11.39 6.95 38.73
CA ASN A 17 10.12 7.66 38.53
C ASN A 17 9.57 7.52 37.10
N ILE A 18 10.30 6.90 36.17
CA ILE A 18 9.79 6.61 34.83
C ILE A 18 8.72 5.52 34.91
N SER A 19 7.59 5.74 34.24
CA SER A 19 6.51 4.76 34.14
C SER A 19 6.32 4.35 32.67
N PHE A 20 6.32 3.04 32.44
CA PHE A 20 6.09 2.46 31.12
C PHE A 20 4.63 2.03 31.00
N GLU A 21 3.82 2.83 30.32
CA GLU A 21 2.40 2.57 30.15
C GLU A 21 2.10 1.79 28.86
N LYS A 22 1.26 0.75 29.00
CA LYS A 22 0.75 -0.01 27.85
C LYS A 22 -0.29 0.81 27.08
N LEU A 23 -0.34 0.58 25.78
CA LEU A 23 -1.37 1.14 24.91
C LEU A 23 -2.62 0.24 24.90
N GLY A 24 -3.79 0.85 25.10
CA GLY A 24 -5.09 0.18 24.95
C GLY A 24 -5.45 -0.01 23.48
N LEU A 25 -5.93 -1.21 23.10
CA LEU A 25 -6.16 -1.60 21.70
C LEU A 25 -7.38 -0.94 21.03
N GLY A 26 -8.42 -0.64 21.81
CA GLY A 26 -9.74 -0.29 21.28
C GLY A 26 -9.75 0.88 20.30
N LEU A 27 -8.98 1.94 20.56
CA LEU A 27 -8.90 3.11 19.67
C LEU A 27 -8.25 2.78 18.32
N PHE A 28 -7.21 1.94 18.33
CA PHE A 28 -6.35 1.74 17.16
C PHE A 28 -6.98 0.81 16.11
N ILE A 29 -7.95 -0.01 16.50
CA ILE A 29 -8.70 -0.87 15.55
C ILE A 29 -9.83 -0.11 14.83
N LEU A 30 -10.32 1.01 15.38
CA LEU A 30 -11.45 1.75 14.83
C LEU A 30 -11.23 2.24 13.38
N PRO A 31 -10.05 2.75 12.97
CA PRO A 31 -9.85 3.22 11.61
C PRO A 31 -10.21 2.18 10.54
N GLY A 32 -9.79 0.93 10.69
CA GLY A 32 -10.13 -0.14 9.75
C GLY A 32 -11.62 -0.50 9.76
N LEU A 33 -12.25 -0.52 10.94
CA LEU A 33 -13.69 -0.79 11.08
C LEU A 33 -14.56 0.32 10.47
N MET A 34 -14.07 1.55 10.45
CA MET A 34 -14.77 2.70 9.89
C MET A 34 -14.54 2.85 8.38
N VAL A 35 -13.32 2.59 7.89
CA VAL A 35 -13.03 2.75 6.46
C VAL A 35 -13.71 1.68 5.60
N PHE A 36 -13.89 0.47 6.13
CA PHE A 36 -14.53 -0.64 5.41
C PHE A 36 -15.94 -0.32 4.89
N PRO A 37 -16.92 0.03 5.75
CA PRO A 37 -18.25 0.42 5.29
C PRO A 37 -18.23 1.72 4.47
N ALA A 38 -17.26 2.62 4.70
CA ALA A 38 -17.10 3.82 3.88
C ALA A 38 -16.75 3.46 2.43
N ILE A 39 -15.80 2.55 2.20
CA ILE A 39 -15.43 2.13 0.85
C ILE A 39 -16.60 1.41 0.15
N ILE A 40 -17.34 0.54 0.86
CA ILE A 40 -18.55 -0.10 0.30
C ILE A 40 -19.59 0.97 -0.09
N GLY A 41 -19.82 1.97 0.77
CA GLY A 41 -20.71 3.08 0.48
C GLY A 41 -20.25 3.91 -0.74
N ALA A 42 -18.94 4.14 -0.88
CA ALA A 42 -18.38 4.81 -2.06
C ALA A 42 -18.64 4.00 -3.34
N LEU A 43 -18.35 2.69 -3.34
CA LEU A 43 -18.59 1.80 -4.49
C LEU A 43 -20.07 1.76 -4.89
N ALA A 44 -20.99 1.82 -3.93
CA ALA A 44 -22.43 1.86 -4.17
C ALA A 44 -22.89 3.16 -4.86
N LEU A 45 -22.19 4.27 -4.62
CA LEU A 45 -22.55 5.60 -5.11
C LEU A 45 -21.92 5.94 -6.46
N VAL A 46 -20.89 5.20 -6.90
CA VAL A 46 -20.26 5.45 -8.22
C VAL A 46 -21.28 5.33 -9.35
N THR A 47 -22.10 4.27 -9.36
CA THR A 47 -23.11 4.05 -10.40
C THR A 47 -24.08 5.24 -10.53
N PRO A 48 -24.82 5.67 -9.48
CA PRO A 48 -25.74 6.78 -9.62
C PRO A 48 -25.05 8.11 -9.95
N ILE A 49 -23.80 8.34 -9.50
CA ILE A 49 -23.01 9.52 -9.89
C ILE A 49 -22.75 9.54 -11.40
N ILE A 50 -22.26 8.43 -11.96
CA ILE A 50 -21.95 8.34 -13.40
C ILE A 50 -23.23 8.43 -14.24
N THR A 51 -24.31 7.78 -13.80
CA THR A 51 -25.55 7.72 -14.59
C THR A 51 -26.49 8.89 -14.39
N GLY A 52 -26.12 9.88 -13.55
CA GLY A 52 -26.99 10.99 -13.17
C GLY A 52 -28.27 10.56 -12.43
N ALA A 53 -28.28 9.38 -11.81
CA ALA A 53 -29.41 8.87 -11.06
C ALA A 53 -29.45 9.47 -9.65
N SER A 54 -30.61 9.39 -8.99
CA SER A 54 -30.73 9.87 -7.61
C SER A 54 -29.77 9.10 -6.68
N LEU A 55 -29.01 9.84 -5.87
CA LEU A 55 -28.13 9.24 -4.87
C LEU A 55 -28.98 8.60 -3.77
N ASN A 56 -28.65 7.36 -3.40
CA ASN A 56 -29.28 6.70 -2.27
C ASN A 56 -28.88 7.42 -0.96
N PRO A 57 -29.82 8.07 -0.24
CA PRO A 57 -29.49 8.85 0.96
C PRO A 57 -28.89 7.99 2.09
N ILE A 58 -29.26 6.71 2.17
CA ILE A 58 -28.74 5.77 3.17
C ILE A 58 -27.28 5.44 2.86
N ALA A 59 -26.95 5.18 1.58
CA ALA A 59 -25.58 4.93 1.16
C ALA A 59 -24.70 6.17 1.33
N LEU A 60 -25.23 7.36 1.02
CA LEU A 60 -24.55 8.64 1.22
C LEU A 60 -24.32 8.95 2.70
N GLY A 61 -25.34 8.77 3.54
CA GLY A 61 -25.23 8.93 4.98
C GLY A 61 -24.20 7.97 5.57
N SER A 62 -24.25 6.69 5.17
CA SER A 62 -23.28 5.68 5.60
C SER A 62 -21.86 6.04 5.18
N LEU A 63 -21.62 6.33 3.90
CA LEU A 63 -20.31 6.79 3.41
C LEU A 63 -19.80 7.96 4.25
N THR A 64 -20.63 8.99 4.42
CA THR A 64 -20.24 10.23 5.10
C THR A 64 -19.89 9.97 6.57
N SER A 65 -20.77 9.31 7.32
CA SER A 65 -20.57 9.03 8.75
C SER A 65 -19.36 8.14 8.99
N PHE A 66 -19.21 7.06 8.22
CA PHE A 66 -18.10 6.13 8.37
C PHE A 66 -16.77 6.73 7.87
N PHE A 67 -16.79 7.54 6.82
CA PHE A 67 -15.60 8.25 6.35
C PHE A 67 -15.09 9.27 7.37
N TYR A 68 -15.98 10.09 7.96
CA TYR A 68 -15.58 11.00 9.04
C TYR A 68 -15.16 10.24 10.30
N GLY A 69 -15.83 9.14 10.63
CA GLY A 69 -15.43 8.23 11.69
C GLY A 69 -14.01 7.70 11.48
N PHE A 70 -13.66 7.30 10.25
CA PHE A 70 -12.31 6.91 9.86
C PHE A 70 -11.33 8.06 10.04
N ALA A 71 -11.60 9.23 9.45
CA ALA A 71 -10.69 10.38 9.50
C ALA A 71 -10.39 10.81 10.96
N ILE A 72 -11.42 10.90 11.81
CA ILE A 72 -11.28 11.30 13.22
C ILE A 72 -10.54 10.21 14.01
N SER A 73 -10.97 8.95 13.91
CA SER A 73 -10.34 7.86 14.66
C SER A 73 -8.88 7.66 14.26
N ALA A 74 -8.56 7.73 12.96
CA ALA A 74 -7.21 7.65 12.43
C ALA A 74 -6.34 8.81 12.93
N THR A 75 -6.89 10.02 12.98
CA THR A 75 -6.19 11.22 13.49
C THR A 75 -5.84 11.09 14.97
N ILE A 76 -6.80 10.68 15.81
CA ILE A 76 -6.57 10.49 17.24
C ILE A 76 -5.60 9.32 17.48
N ALA A 77 -5.77 8.20 16.76
CA ALA A 77 -4.89 7.05 16.84
C ALA A 77 -3.45 7.42 16.46
N SER A 78 -3.26 8.15 15.37
CA SER A 78 -1.96 8.67 14.92
C SER A 78 -1.26 9.49 16.00
N TYR A 79 -1.97 10.47 16.57
CA TYR A 79 -1.43 11.31 17.65
C TYR A 79 -1.01 10.48 18.87
N LYS A 80 -1.91 9.61 19.36
CA LYS A 80 -1.63 8.80 20.56
C LYS A 80 -0.48 7.83 20.33
N LEU A 81 -0.42 7.20 19.16
CA LEU A 81 0.64 6.27 18.81
C LEU A 81 2.01 6.98 18.76
N LEU A 82 2.09 8.11 18.06
CA LEU A 82 3.33 8.87 17.94
C LEU A 82 3.78 9.46 19.28
N LYS A 83 2.83 9.94 20.10
CA LYS A 83 3.13 10.44 21.46
C LYS A 83 3.72 9.32 22.31
N ALA A 84 3.05 8.16 22.36
CA ALA A 84 3.51 7.03 23.16
C ALA A 84 4.87 6.50 22.67
N ALA A 85 5.06 6.34 21.35
CA ALA A 85 6.34 5.93 20.79
C ALA A 85 7.45 6.93 21.09
N SER A 86 7.20 8.24 20.94
CA SER A 86 8.20 9.28 21.17
C SER A 86 8.62 9.36 22.65
N THR A 87 7.66 9.32 23.57
CA THR A 87 7.92 9.31 25.02
C THR A 87 8.68 8.04 25.41
N HIS A 88 8.17 6.87 25.02
CA HIS A 88 8.83 5.58 25.27
C HIS A 88 10.27 5.59 24.77
N PHE A 89 10.50 6.06 23.55
CA PHE A 89 11.84 6.07 22.98
C PHE A 89 12.83 6.92 23.76
N TYR A 90 12.39 8.05 24.29
CA TYR A 90 13.23 8.88 25.13
C TYR A 90 13.50 8.21 26.49
N ASP A 91 12.43 7.79 27.18
CA ASP A 91 12.52 7.22 28.52
C ASP A 91 13.34 5.91 28.51
N SER A 92 13.07 5.04 27.54
CA SER A 92 13.83 3.80 27.32
C SER A 92 15.30 4.07 27.12
N ALA A 93 15.67 5.10 26.35
CA ALA A 93 17.08 5.44 26.14
C ALA A 93 17.79 5.84 27.44
N VAL A 94 17.12 6.60 28.31
CA VAL A 94 17.67 6.95 29.62
C VAL A 94 17.81 5.73 30.52
N VAL A 95 16.80 4.85 30.54
CA VAL A 95 16.82 3.62 31.35
C VAL A 95 17.91 2.65 30.88
N VAL A 96 18.04 2.42 29.57
CA VAL A 96 19.09 1.57 29.01
C VAL A 96 20.47 2.15 29.29
N TYR A 97 20.66 3.46 29.15
CA TYR A 97 21.90 4.13 29.57
C TYR A 97 22.21 3.85 31.05
N TYR A 98 21.23 4.03 31.94
CA TYR A 98 21.41 3.80 33.38
C TYR A 98 21.82 2.36 33.71
N TRP A 99 21.23 1.37 33.04
CA TRP A 99 21.56 -0.05 33.23
C TRP A 99 22.90 -0.45 32.60
N SER A 100 23.31 0.18 31.50
CA SER A 100 24.49 -0.23 30.72
C SER A 100 25.75 0.61 30.98
N ARG A 101 25.65 1.78 31.63
CA ARG A 101 26.77 2.74 31.85
C ARG A 101 28.06 2.18 32.46
N ARG A 102 28.02 0.99 33.06
CA ARG A 102 29.18 0.30 33.66
C ARG A 102 29.76 -0.82 32.78
N ASP A 103 29.04 -1.25 31.75
CA ASP A 103 29.36 -2.45 30.97
C ASP A 103 30.20 -2.13 29.71
N ASN A 104 29.93 -1.02 28.97
CA ASN A 104 30.75 -0.54 27.84
C ASN A 104 30.32 0.86 27.34
N PHE A 105 31.17 1.89 27.48
CA PHE A 105 30.86 3.28 27.10
C PHE A 105 30.73 3.51 25.58
N GLU A 106 31.49 2.79 24.74
CA GLU A 106 31.45 2.97 23.28
C GLU A 106 30.12 2.47 22.69
N ASN A 107 29.62 1.35 23.17
CA ASN A 107 28.32 0.81 22.76
C ASN A 107 27.17 1.78 23.06
N ILE A 108 27.29 2.51 24.17
CA ILE A 108 26.31 3.50 24.62
C ILE A 108 26.38 4.80 23.80
N LEU A 109 27.59 5.25 23.47
CA LEU A 109 27.79 6.40 22.58
C LEU A 109 27.24 6.12 21.18
N ASN A 110 27.48 4.90 20.68
CA ASN A 110 26.92 4.42 19.43
C ASN A 110 25.39 4.36 19.51
N TYR A 111 24.82 3.86 20.61
CA TYR A 111 23.37 3.88 20.85
C TYR A 111 22.78 5.30 20.79
N LEU A 112 23.36 6.27 21.50
CA LEU A 112 22.84 7.63 21.55
C LEU A 112 23.00 8.37 20.22
N ARG A 113 24.07 8.11 19.47
CA ARG A 113 24.27 8.65 18.11
C ARG A 113 23.30 8.03 17.12
N GLU A 114 23.20 6.70 17.10
CA GLU A 114 22.24 5.98 16.27
C GLU A 114 20.81 6.44 16.59
N ARG A 115 20.44 6.60 17.86
CA ARG A 115 19.13 7.13 18.29
C ARG A 115 18.84 8.55 17.81
N ARG A 116 19.86 9.41 17.82
CA ARG A 116 19.72 10.79 17.35
C ARG A 116 19.54 10.82 15.82
N GLU A 117 20.24 9.95 15.11
CA GLU A 117 20.19 9.82 13.65
C GLU A 117 18.95 9.06 13.16
N THR A 118 18.37 8.18 13.99
CA THR A 118 17.17 7.37 13.71
C THR A 118 15.85 8.00 14.17
N ARG A 119 15.83 9.27 14.61
CA ARG A 119 14.55 10.00 14.82
C ARG A 119 13.88 10.33 13.47
N GLY A 120 13.39 9.28 12.79
CA GLY A 120 12.64 9.36 11.54
C GLY A 120 11.12 9.43 11.72
N LEU A 121 10.63 9.65 12.94
CA LEU A 121 9.20 9.80 13.21
C LEU A 121 8.78 11.28 13.25
N PRO A 122 7.63 11.65 12.65
CA PRO A 122 7.08 12.99 12.81
C PRO A 122 6.68 13.24 14.27
N SER A 123 6.68 14.51 14.68
CA SER A 123 6.13 14.87 16.00
C SER A 123 4.65 14.46 16.09
N PRO A 124 4.10 14.22 17.31
CA PRO A 124 2.69 13.84 17.45
C PRO A 124 1.73 14.85 16.81
N VAL A 125 2.03 16.15 16.91
CA VAL A 125 1.23 17.22 16.29
C VAL A 125 1.36 17.17 14.77
N THR A 126 2.55 16.97 14.24
CA THR A 126 2.76 16.82 12.79
C THR A 126 2.00 15.61 12.25
N GLY A 127 2.05 14.46 12.94
CA GLY A 127 1.30 13.27 12.55
C GLY A 127 -0.21 13.46 12.63
N LEU A 128 -0.70 14.16 13.65
CA LEU A 128 -2.10 14.56 13.76
C LEU A 128 -2.52 15.42 12.57
N LEU A 129 -1.80 16.50 12.29
CA LEU A 129 -2.12 17.42 11.19
C LEU A 129 -2.05 16.72 9.84
N LEU A 130 -1.00 15.91 9.61
CA LEU A 130 -0.86 15.15 8.37
C LEU A 130 -2.05 14.20 8.17
N THR A 131 -2.45 13.47 9.21
CA THR A 131 -3.57 12.54 9.15
C THR A 131 -4.89 13.26 8.93
N LEU A 132 -5.11 14.39 9.61
CA LEU A 132 -6.31 15.19 9.47
C LEU A 132 -6.44 15.81 8.07
N LEU A 133 -5.37 16.46 7.58
CA LEU A 133 -5.35 17.13 6.28
C LEU A 133 -5.44 16.15 5.10
N THR A 134 -5.09 14.88 5.32
CA THR A 134 -5.24 13.79 4.35
C THR A 134 -6.48 12.92 4.62
N SER A 135 -7.42 13.40 5.44
CA SER A 135 -8.69 12.71 5.75
C SER A 135 -8.51 11.27 6.24
N GLY A 136 -7.52 11.03 7.10
CA GLY A 136 -7.21 9.73 7.68
C GLY A 136 -6.14 8.92 6.95
N ILE A 137 -5.92 9.17 5.65
CA ILE A 137 -5.00 8.36 4.82
C ILE A 137 -3.55 8.40 5.35
N GLY A 138 -3.12 9.54 5.91
CA GLY A 138 -1.80 9.70 6.53
C GLY A 138 -1.51 8.75 7.68
N TYR A 139 -2.52 8.09 8.26
CA TYR A 139 -2.32 7.08 9.29
C TYR A 139 -1.59 5.83 8.79
N ILE A 140 -1.79 5.44 7.54
CA ILE A 140 -1.17 4.25 6.92
C ILE A 140 0.37 4.35 6.91
N PRO A 141 1.00 5.40 6.33
CA PRO A 141 2.44 5.53 6.39
C PRO A 141 2.95 5.73 7.83
N ILE A 142 2.20 6.42 8.70
CA ILE A 142 2.57 6.59 10.12
C ILE A 142 2.66 5.24 10.83
N LEU A 143 1.67 4.36 10.64
CA LEU A 143 1.70 2.99 11.18
C LEU A 143 2.96 2.24 10.76
N PHE A 144 3.29 2.27 9.46
CA PHE A 144 4.49 1.63 8.96
C PHE A 144 5.77 2.19 9.60
N PHE A 145 5.92 3.52 9.64
CA PHE A 145 7.12 4.12 10.21
C PHE A 145 7.24 3.87 11.71
N VAL A 146 6.13 3.91 12.46
CA VAL A 146 6.14 3.55 13.89
C VAL A 146 6.53 2.08 14.07
N GLU A 147 5.91 1.15 13.32
CA GLU A 147 6.25 -0.26 13.41
C GLU A 147 7.73 -0.50 13.10
N LYS A 148 8.25 0.12 12.03
CA LYS A 148 9.65 0.03 11.65
C LYS A 148 10.57 0.48 12.79
N ASN A 149 10.37 1.70 13.28
CA ASN A 149 11.22 2.26 14.34
C ASN A 149 11.10 1.47 15.63
N LEU A 150 9.92 0.94 15.95
CA LEU A 150 9.71 0.11 17.14
C LEU A 150 10.42 -1.25 17.03
N ARG A 151 10.40 -1.89 15.85
CA ARG A 151 11.14 -3.14 15.59
C ARG A 151 12.64 -2.92 15.69
N ASP A 152 13.15 -1.86 15.06
CA ASP A 152 14.58 -1.53 15.07
C ASP A 152 15.04 -1.18 16.49
N HIS A 153 14.23 -0.41 17.22
CA HIS A 153 14.44 -0.08 18.64
C HIS A 153 14.49 -1.32 19.53
N ALA A 154 13.45 -2.16 19.46
CA ALA A 154 13.36 -3.36 20.28
C ALA A 154 14.47 -4.36 19.95
N ARG A 155 14.85 -4.50 18.67
CA ARG A 155 15.96 -5.35 18.24
C ARG A 155 17.27 -4.96 18.92
N PHE A 156 17.56 -3.66 18.90
CA PHE A 156 18.75 -3.14 19.54
C PHE A 156 18.76 -3.39 21.06
N GLU A 157 17.67 -3.08 21.75
CA GLU A 157 17.61 -3.27 23.22
C GLU A 157 17.68 -4.75 23.61
N GLU A 158 17.06 -5.64 22.84
CA GLU A 158 17.19 -7.09 23.01
C GLU A 158 18.65 -7.55 22.81
N GLU A 159 19.34 -7.07 21.76
CA GLU A 159 20.76 -7.36 21.53
C GLU A 159 21.65 -6.90 22.70
N VAL A 160 21.43 -5.70 23.23
CA VAL A 160 22.25 -5.12 24.32
C VAL A 160 21.92 -5.73 25.69
N LEU A 161 20.64 -5.94 26.00
CA LEU A 161 20.20 -6.35 27.34
C LEU A 161 20.07 -7.86 27.49
N LEU A 162 19.63 -8.55 26.43
CA LEU A 162 19.35 -9.99 26.44
C LEU A 162 20.40 -10.81 25.67
N GLY A 163 21.25 -10.18 24.85
CA GLY A 163 22.34 -10.85 24.11
C GLY A 163 21.93 -11.44 22.76
N GLY A 164 20.74 -11.10 22.26
CA GLY A 164 20.24 -11.49 20.94
C GLY A 164 18.81 -10.98 20.74
N SER A 165 18.37 -10.85 19.49
CA SER A 165 17.01 -10.41 19.17
C SER A 165 16.22 -11.43 18.35
N SER A 166 14.91 -11.47 18.60
CA SER A 166 13.93 -12.24 17.83
C SER A 166 13.29 -11.45 16.69
N LEU A 167 13.50 -10.13 16.63
CA LEU A 167 12.80 -9.23 15.73
C LEU A 167 13.59 -8.93 14.46
N GLN A 168 12.86 -8.88 13.34
CA GLN A 168 13.36 -8.37 12.06
C GLN A 168 12.88 -6.95 11.82
N SER A 169 13.71 -6.15 11.15
CA SER A 169 13.36 -4.80 10.70
C SER A 169 12.23 -4.82 9.68
N ALA A 170 11.36 -3.81 9.70
CA ALA A 170 10.33 -3.66 8.67
C ALA A 170 10.96 -3.22 7.34
N THR A 171 10.51 -3.81 6.24
CA THR A 171 11.02 -3.56 4.88
C THR A 171 9.98 -2.87 4.00
N ALA A 172 10.43 -2.22 2.92
CA ALA A 172 9.53 -1.64 1.92
C ALA A 172 8.61 -2.70 1.27
N LEU A 173 9.10 -3.92 1.08
CA LEU A 173 8.28 -5.03 0.59
C LEU A 173 7.17 -5.40 1.59
N GLY A 174 7.48 -5.39 2.89
CA GLY A 174 6.50 -5.57 3.96
C GLY A 174 5.43 -4.47 3.95
N PHE A 175 5.83 -3.21 3.74
CA PHE A 175 4.88 -2.09 3.60
C PHE A 175 3.90 -2.30 2.45
N ILE A 176 4.39 -2.64 1.26
CA ILE A 176 3.53 -2.88 0.09
C ILE A 176 2.60 -4.07 0.32
N ARG A 177 3.07 -5.12 1.01
CA ARG A 177 2.21 -6.26 1.39
C ARG A 177 1.09 -5.82 2.35
N ASP A 178 1.40 -5.05 3.37
CA ASP A 178 0.38 -4.58 4.32
C ASP A 178 -0.62 -3.61 3.64
N LEU A 179 -0.15 -2.79 2.69
CA LEU A 179 -1.02 -1.96 1.87
C LEU A 179 -1.93 -2.80 0.97
N LEU A 180 -1.38 -3.83 0.31
CA LEU A 180 -2.12 -4.77 -0.53
C LEU A 180 -3.22 -5.50 0.25
N LEU A 181 -2.91 -6.00 1.46
CA LEU A 181 -3.88 -6.65 2.34
C LEU A 181 -4.93 -5.65 2.84
N THR A 182 -4.53 -4.43 3.17
CA THR A 182 -5.44 -3.33 3.50
C THR A 182 -6.40 -3.07 2.36
N THR A 183 -5.94 -2.88 1.13
CA THR A 183 -6.82 -2.61 0.00
C THR A 183 -7.72 -3.79 -0.35
N ALA A 184 -7.17 -5.02 -0.41
CA ALA A 184 -7.93 -6.22 -0.78
C ALA A 184 -9.04 -6.58 0.22
N SER A 185 -8.84 -6.19 1.49
CA SER A 185 -9.84 -6.34 2.55
C SER A 185 -10.78 -5.12 2.66
N LEU A 186 -10.76 -4.21 1.67
CA LEU A 186 -11.45 -2.92 1.69
C LEU A 186 -11.18 -2.12 2.98
N GLY A 187 -10.00 -2.29 3.56
CA GLY A 187 -9.50 -1.57 4.72
C GLY A 187 -9.63 -2.27 6.07
N LEU A 188 -10.30 -3.44 6.16
CA LEU A 188 -10.42 -4.18 7.42
C LEU A 188 -9.06 -4.61 7.99
N TYR A 189 -8.11 -4.98 7.13
CA TYR A 189 -6.78 -5.37 7.55
C TYR A 189 -6.03 -4.22 8.25
N LEU A 190 -6.44 -2.96 8.05
CA LEU A 190 -5.89 -1.83 8.81
C LEU A 190 -6.12 -1.99 10.32
N SER A 191 -7.26 -2.57 10.74
CA SER A 191 -7.51 -2.88 12.15
C SER A 191 -6.54 -3.93 12.68
N TYR A 192 -6.28 -4.98 11.91
CA TYR A 192 -5.29 -6.00 12.25
C TYR A 192 -3.88 -5.43 12.30
N TRP A 193 -3.51 -4.59 11.33
CA TRP A 193 -2.19 -3.95 11.29
C TRP A 193 -1.99 -3.06 12.51
N SER A 194 -2.96 -2.21 12.84
CA SER A 194 -2.95 -1.41 14.07
C SER A 194 -2.80 -2.27 15.32
N TRP A 195 -3.60 -3.34 15.43
CA TRP A 195 -3.51 -4.30 16.53
C TRP A 195 -2.11 -4.91 16.65
N ARG A 196 -1.49 -5.28 15.52
CA ARG A 196 -0.14 -5.85 15.45
C ARG A 196 0.91 -4.87 15.97
N VAL A 197 0.83 -3.59 15.57
CA VAL A 197 1.78 -2.55 16.04
C VAL A 197 1.64 -2.30 17.55
N VAL A 198 0.41 -2.19 18.05
CA VAL A 198 0.18 -1.97 19.49
C VAL A 198 0.60 -3.19 20.31
N THR A 199 0.34 -4.39 19.81
CA THR A 199 0.76 -5.64 20.46
C THR A 199 2.29 -5.76 20.50
N LEU A 200 2.98 -5.38 19.41
CA LEU A 200 4.44 -5.30 19.38
C LEU A 200 4.95 -4.33 20.45
N PHE A 201 4.35 -3.14 20.57
CA PHE A 201 4.74 -2.14 21.58
C PHE A 201 4.57 -2.68 23.00
N ASN A 202 3.39 -3.22 23.31
CA ASN A 202 3.08 -3.76 24.63
C ASN A 202 3.94 -4.98 24.98
N THR A 203 4.26 -5.84 24.01
CA THR A 203 5.12 -7.01 24.21
C THR A 203 6.55 -6.59 24.51
N HIS A 204 7.06 -5.59 23.77
CA HIS A 204 8.37 -5.01 24.02
C HIS A 204 8.46 -4.41 25.43
N LEU A 205 7.45 -3.64 25.86
CA LEU A 205 7.39 -3.11 27.23
C LEU A 205 7.47 -4.21 28.29
N ILE A 206 6.72 -5.29 28.13
CA ILE A 206 6.74 -6.42 29.07
C ILE A 206 8.12 -7.08 29.09
N THR A 207 8.72 -7.27 27.92
CA THR A 207 9.97 -8.03 27.75
C THR A 207 11.19 -7.27 28.29
N ILE A 208 11.29 -5.98 27.98
CA ILE A 208 12.47 -5.17 28.34
C ILE A 208 12.25 -4.37 29.63
N HIS A 209 11.04 -3.83 29.84
CA HIS A 209 10.75 -2.92 30.94
C HIS A 209 9.82 -3.52 32.00
N GLY A 210 9.39 -4.77 31.86
CA GLY A 210 8.47 -5.41 32.81
C GLY A 210 9.02 -5.54 34.24
N SER A 211 10.34 -5.55 34.39
CA SER A 211 11.04 -5.57 35.68
C SER A 211 11.50 -4.19 36.17
N HIS A 212 11.21 -3.11 35.43
CA HIS A 212 11.65 -1.76 35.76
C HIS A 212 11.21 -1.39 37.19
N PRO A 213 12.10 -0.82 38.05
CA PRO A 213 13.39 -0.20 37.73
C PRO A 213 14.59 -1.14 37.55
N ASN A 214 14.41 -2.45 37.77
CA ASN A 214 15.49 -3.42 37.63
C ASN A 214 15.71 -3.82 36.17
N ARG A 215 16.97 -4.08 35.82
CA ARG A 215 17.37 -4.60 34.50
C ARG A 215 16.62 -5.92 34.23
N PRO A 216 16.16 -6.16 32.98
CA PRO A 216 15.54 -7.44 32.63
C PRO A 216 16.51 -8.60 32.88
N ILE A 217 15.96 -9.71 33.35
CA ILE A 217 16.73 -10.94 33.55
C ILE A 217 17.08 -11.51 32.17
N ARG A 218 18.37 -11.77 31.93
CA ARG A 218 18.85 -12.47 30.74
C ARG A 218 18.17 -13.83 30.67
N SER A 219 17.12 -13.93 29.86
CA SER A 219 16.54 -15.19 29.45
C SER A 219 17.34 -15.70 28.25
N PRO A 220 17.46 -17.03 28.05
CA PRO A 220 18.01 -17.54 26.80
C PRO A 220 17.26 -16.88 25.64
N PRO A 221 17.96 -16.52 24.55
CA PRO A 221 17.37 -15.79 23.45
C PRO A 221 16.09 -16.52 23.06
N PRO A 222 14.92 -15.85 23.02
CA PRO A 222 13.70 -16.49 22.60
C PRO A 222 14.01 -17.18 21.28
N THR A 223 13.82 -18.51 21.22
CA THR A 223 13.95 -19.26 19.97
C THR A 223 13.24 -18.43 18.93
N SER A 224 13.99 -17.97 17.93
CA SER A 224 13.46 -17.14 16.86
C SER A 224 12.25 -17.88 16.32
N GLN A 225 11.06 -17.53 16.79
CA GLN A 225 9.87 -17.93 16.09
C GLN A 225 10.00 -17.13 14.81
N PRO A 226 10.19 -17.77 13.65
CA PRO A 226 9.98 -17.05 12.42
C PRO A 226 8.50 -16.70 12.50
N LEU A 227 8.18 -15.47 12.91
CA LEU A 227 6.92 -14.83 12.53
C LEU A 227 6.86 -15.11 11.04
N THR A 228 5.94 -16.00 10.72
CA THR A 228 5.91 -16.86 9.54
C THR A 228 6.54 -16.16 8.35
N ARG A 229 7.54 -16.80 7.75
CA ARG A 229 8.18 -16.36 6.51
C ARG A 229 7.14 -16.46 5.39
N GLU A 230 6.16 -15.56 5.39
CA GLU A 230 5.10 -15.42 4.40
C GLU A 230 5.62 -14.73 3.12
N ASP A 231 6.83 -15.11 2.70
CA ASP A 231 7.41 -14.70 1.42
C ASP A 231 6.89 -15.56 0.26
N SER A 232 5.71 -16.18 0.41
CA SER A 232 5.18 -17.05 -0.62
C SER A 232 4.47 -16.23 -1.68
N ASN A 233 5.04 -16.19 -2.89
CA ASN A 233 4.42 -15.59 -4.08
C ASN A 233 2.96 -16.04 -4.24
N THR A 234 2.66 -17.28 -3.86
CA THR A 234 1.31 -17.84 -3.88
C THR A 234 0.29 -17.07 -3.06
N ILE A 235 0.66 -16.38 -1.98
CA ILE A 235 -0.28 -15.61 -1.15
C ILE A 235 -0.79 -14.39 -1.92
N VAL A 236 0.12 -13.63 -2.54
CA VAL A 236 -0.25 -12.44 -3.34
C VAL A 236 -1.11 -12.84 -4.53
N LEU A 237 -0.75 -13.91 -5.24
CA LEU A 237 -1.55 -14.38 -6.36
C LEU A 237 -2.92 -14.89 -5.90
N GLY A 238 -2.97 -15.70 -4.83
CA GLY A 238 -4.23 -16.18 -4.25
C GLY A 238 -5.16 -15.04 -3.83
N LEU A 239 -4.60 -13.97 -3.24
CA LEU A 239 -5.34 -12.77 -2.90
C LEU A 239 -5.97 -12.09 -4.14
N VAL A 240 -5.23 -11.98 -5.25
CA VAL A 240 -5.77 -11.43 -6.51
C VAL A 240 -6.97 -12.24 -7.00
N PHE A 241 -6.89 -13.57 -6.99
CA PHE A 241 -8.01 -14.43 -7.39
C PHE A 241 -9.23 -14.27 -6.47
N ILE A 242 -9.01 -14.18 -5.15
CA ILE A 242 -10.10 -13.95 -4.17
C ILE A 242 -10.76 -12.60 -4.43
N VAL A 243 -9.97 -11.53 -4.60
CA VAL A 243 -10.48 -10.18 -4.89
C VAL A 243 -11.25 -10.17 -6.21
N ALA A 244 -10.72 -10.79 -7.26
CA ALA A 244 -11.42 -10.89 -8.53
C ALA A 244 -12.79 -11.58 -8.38
N ALA A 245 -12.86 -12.69 -7.64
CA ALA A 245 -14.13 -13.38 -7.39
C ALA A 245 -15.14 -12.50 -6.61
N VAL A 246 -14.66 -11.80 -5.57
CA VAL A 246 -15.49 -10.86 -4.80
C VAL A 246 -15.97 -9.70 -5.69
N ASP A 247 -15.10 -9.12 -6.50
CA ASP A 247 -15.45 -7.98 -7.34
C ASP A 247 -16.38 -8.36 -8.49
N ILE A 248 -16.26 -9.57 -9.05
CA ILE A 248 -17.23 -10.13 -10.01
C ILE A 248 -18.61 -10.26 -9.34
N LEU A 249 -18.67 -10.77 -8.11
CA LEU A 249 -19.92 -10.87 -7.36
C LEU A 249 -20.51 -9.47 -7.06
N LEU A 250 -19.68 -8.52 -6.62
CA LEU A 250 -20.11 -7.14 -6.39
C LEU A 250 -20.65 -6.50 -7.68
N ALA A 251 -19.99 -6.72 -8.81
CA ALA A 251 -20.45 -6.23 -10.11
C ALA A 251 -21.81 -6.82 -10.50
N TYR A 252 -21.99 -8.13 -10.30
CA TYR A 252 -23.28 -8.80 -10.49
C TYR A 252 -24.38 -8.21 -9.61
N LEU A 253 -24.04 -7.77 -8.39
CA LEU A 253 -24.94 -7.07 -7.47
C LEU A 253 -25.14 -5.57 -7.80
N GLY A 254 -24.54 -5.08 -8.89
CA GLY A 254 -24.73 -3.72 -9.39
C GLY A 254 -23.66 -2.70 -8.94
N PHE A 255 -22.61 -3.12 -8.25
CA PHE A 255 -21.54 -2.23 -7.76
C PHE A 255 -20.46 -1.98 -8.82
N TYR A 256 -19.83 -0.81 -8.77
CA TYR A 256 -18.74 -0.43 -9.67
C TYR A 256 -17.37 -0.92 -9.16
N SER A 257 -17.17 -2.23 -9.13
CA SER A 257 -16.10 -2.91 -8.38
C SER A 257 -14.73 -2.99 -9.07
N HIS A 258 -14.61 -2.82 -10.41
CA HIS A 258 -13.33 -3.05 -11.10
C HIS A 258 -12.19 -2.13 -10.64
N LEU A 259 -12.52 -0.97 -10.04
CA LEU A 259 -11.54 -0.05 -9.47
C LEU A 259 -10.82 -0.64 -8.25
N HIS A 260 -11.53 -1.44 -7.44
CA HIS A 260 -10.93 -2.13 -6.31
C HIS A 260 -9.90 -3.16 -6.79
N LEU A 261 -10.29 -4.04 -7.72
CA LEU A 261 -9.39 -4.97 -8.40
C LEU A 261 -8.17 -4.26 -9.01
N ALA A 262 -8.37 -3.12 -9.68
CA ALA A 262 -7.29 -2.36 -10.29
C ALA A 262 -6.22 -1.93 -9.27
N VAL A 263 -6.64 -1.44 -8.10
CA VAL A 263 -5.71 -1.04 -7.03
C VAL A 263 -4.96 -2.26 -6.48
N VAL A 264 -5.66 -3.37 -6.23
CA VAL A 264 -5.06 -4.62 -5.72
C VAL A 264 -4.03 -5.18 -6.69
N LEU A 265 -4.33 -5.19 -7.98
CA LEU A 265 -3.40 -5.63 -9.03
C LEU A 265 -2.20 -4.69 -9.15
N GLY A 266 -2.43 -3.37 -9.07
CA GLY A 266 -1.35 -2.39 -9.08
C GLY A 266 -0.36 -2.58 -7.94
N LEU A 267 -0.87 -2.81 -6.73
CA LEU A 267 -0.03 -3.12 -5.57
C LEU A 267 0.67 -4.48 -5.69
N SER A 268 0.03 -5.46 -6.34
CA SER A 268 0.64 -6.75 -6.66
C SER A 268 1.79 -6.59 -7.68
N LEU A 269 1.61 -5.78 -8.72
CA LEU A 269 2.66 -5.42 -9.67
C LEU A 269 3.84 -4.73 -8.96
N THR A 270 3.56 -3.78 -8.06
CA THR A 270 4.60 -3.15 -7.24
C THR A 270 5.33 -4.17 -6.37
N TYR A 271 4.61 -5.07 -5.69
CA TYR A 271 5.21 -6.10 -4.83
C TYR A 271 6.18 -6.99 -5.61
N TYR A 272 5.73 -7.54 -6.74
CA TYR A 272 6.56 -8.41 -7.57
C TYR A 272 7.70 -7.65 -8.25
N GLY A 273 7.44 -6.42 -8.70
CA GLY A 273 8.44 -5.54 -9.26
C GLY A 273 9.59 -5.26 -8.30
N LEU A 274 9.29 -4.93 -7.04
CA LEU A 274 10.30 -4.75 -6.00
C LEU A 274 11.04 -6.06 -5.68
N LYS A 275 10.31 -7.17 -5.54
CA LYS A 275 10.88 -8.48 -5.20
C LYS A 275 11.85 -8.98 -6.27
N PHE A 276 11.56 -8.71 -7.54
CA PHE A 276 12.33 -9.16 -8.70
C PHE A 276 13.11 -8.04 -9.39
N SER A 277 13.32 -6.89 -8.75
CA SER A 277 14.00 -5.73 -9.33
C SER A 277 15.38 -6.08 -9.90
N ARG A 278 16.13 -6.99 -9.26
CA ARG A 278 17.44 -7.43 -9.75
C ARG A 278 17.38 -8.26 -11.05
N LYS A 279 16.22 -8.84 -11.38
CA LYS A 279 15.96 -9.70 -12.55
C LYS A 279 14.91 -9.04 -13.47
N PRO A 280 15.29 -8.06 -14.32
CA PRO A 280 14.35 -7.20 -15.02
C PRO A 280 13.50 -7.97 -16.03
N LEU A 281 14.05 -8.98 -16.71
CA LEU A 281 13.27 -9.83 -17.62
C LEU A 281 12.22 -10.65 -16.89
N VAL A 282 12.53 -11.14 -15.68
CA VAL A 282 11.55 -11.84 -14.84
C VAL A 282 10.47 -10.86 -14.36
N ALA A 283 10.86 -9.65 -13.97
CA ALA A 283 9.91 -8.61 -13.57
C ALA A 283 8.96 -8.23 -14.72
N VAL A 284 9.47 -8.07 -15.95
CA VAL A 284 8.65 -7.83 -17.15
C VAL A 284 7.70 -9.01 -17.42
N ALA A 285 8.20 -10.25 -17.41
CA ALA A 285 7.36 -11.43 -17.66
C ALA A 285 6.24 -11.59 -16.62
N LEU A 286 6.54 -11.37 -15.33
CA LEU A 286 5.54 -11.41 -14.27
C LEU A 286 4.53 -10.26 -14.38
N ALA A 287 5.01 -9.04 -14.66
CA ALA A 287 4.14 -7.89 -14.87
C ALA A 287 3.19 -8.13 -16.05
N TYR A 288 3.71 -8.69 -17.15
CA TYR A 288 2.92 -9.04 -18.31
C TYR A 288 1.81 -10.06 -17.98
N GLY A 289 2.14 -11.14 -17.27
CA GLY A 289 1.16 -12.12 -16.82
C GLY A 289 0.09 -11.53 -15.90
N LEU A 290 0.48 -10.67 -14.95
CA LEU A 290 -0.47 -10.00 -14.05
C LEU A 290 -1.35 -8.98 -14.75
N ILE A 291 -0.82 -8.25 -15.74
CA ILE A 291 -1.58 -7.33 -16.59
C ILE A 291 -2.61 -8.11 -17.43
N TYR A 292 -2.25 -9.29 -17.93
CA TYR A 292 -3.21 -10.17 -18.61
C TYR A 292 -4.33 -10.66 -17.68
N LEU A 293 -3.98 -11.08 -16.46
CA LEU A 293 -4.97 -11.43 -15.45
C LEU A 293 -5.86 -10.24 -15.10
N ALA A 294 -5.29 -9.03 -15.04
CA ALA A 294 -6.04 -7.79 -14.85
C ALA A 294 -7.11 -7.62 -15.92
N LEU A 295 -6.71 -7.67 -17.19
CA LEU A 295 -7.62 -7.54 -18.32
C LEU A 295 -8.72 -8.61 -18.25
N GLY A 296 -8.34 -9.88 -18.08
CA GLY A 296 -9.29 -11.00 -18.05
C GLY A 296 -10.31 -10.91 -16.91
N PHE A 297 -9.87 -10.60 -15.68
CA PHE A 297 -10.79 -10.44 -14.54
C PHE A 297 -11.66 -9.20 -14.69
N SER A 298 -11.11 -8.08 -15.16
CA SER A 298 -11.91 -6.88 -15.40
C SER A 298 -12.94 -7.09 -16.52
N THR A 299 -12.62 -7.89 -17.55
CA THR A 299 -13.61 -8.34 -18.55
C THR A 299 -14.70 -9.18 -17.92
N ALA A 300 -14.36 -10.13 -17.04
CA ALA A 300 -15.37 -10.90 -16.31
C ALA A 300 -16.27 -10.01 -15.44
N ILE A 301 -15.69 -8.98 -14.78
CA ILE A 301 -16.44 -7.96 -14.04
C ILE A 301 -17.39 -7.18 -14.96
N GLY A 302 -16.91 -6.74 -16.13
CA GLY A 302 -17.73 -6.04 -17.13
C GLY A 302 -18.91 -6.86 -17.62
N VAL A 303 -18.70 -8.15 -17.89
CA VAL A 303 -19.76 -9.09 -18.27
C VAL A 303 -20.76 -9.28 -17.13
N ALA A 304 -20.27 -9.56 -15.92
CA ALA A 304 -21.12 -9.83 -14.76
C ALA A 304 -21.96 -8.60 -14.35
N GLY A 305 -21.37 -7.41 -14.44
CA GLY A 305 -22.01 -6.13 -14.16
C GLY A 305 -22.53 -5.41 -15.38
N PHE A 306 -22.92 -6.11 -16.45
CA PHE A 306 -23.33 -5.49 -17.72
C PHE A 306 -24.30 -4.32 -17.55
N THR A 307 -25.34 -4.48 -16.70
CA THR A 307 -26.34 -3.43 -16.43
C THR A 307 -25.75 -2.17 -15.81
N THR A 308 -24.65 -2.30 -15.07
CA THR A 308 -23.91 -1.19 -14.47
C THR A 308 -22.93 -0.55 -15.46
N TYR A 309 -22.28 -1.36 -16.30
CA TYR A 309 -21.21 -0.90 -17.19
C TYR A 309 -21.67 -0.49 -18.59
N VAL A 310 -22.87 -0.89 -19.04
CA VAL A 310 -23.37 -0.59 -20.39
C VAL A 310 -23.41 0.91 -20.69
N LYS A 311 -23.87 1.73 -19.75
CA LYS A 311 -23.88 3.20 -19.93
C LYS A 311 -22.47 3.78 -20.08
N VAL A 312 -21.48 3.19 -19.44
CA VAL A 312 -20.08 3.62 -19.55
C VAL A 312 -19.52 3.20 -20.91
N ALA A 313 -19.88 2.01 -21.38
CA ALA A 313 -19.53 1.55 -22.72
C ALA A 313 -20.15 2.44 -23.80
N GLU A 314 -21.42 2.82 -23.67
CA GLU A 314 -22.12 3.75 -24.58
C GLU A 314 -21.43 5.12 -24.65
N LEU A 315 -21.12 5.72 -23.48
CA LEU A 315 -20.39 6.98 -23.41
C LEU A 315 -18.99 6.89 -24.03
N PHE A 316 -18.29 5.77 -23.82
CA PHE A 316 -17.00 5.51 -24.44
C PHE A 316 -17.12 5.40 -25.96
N GLU A 317 -18.12 4.69 -26.47
CA GLU A 317 -18.34 4.54 -27.91
C GLU A 317 -18.65 5.90 -28.55
N GLU A 318 -19.52 6.70 -27.94
CA GLU A 318 -19.86 8.04 -28.41
C GLU A 318 -18.64 8.96 -28.46
N ALA A 319 -17.83 8.99 -27.40
CA ALA A 319 -16.59 9.76 -27.38
C ALA A 319 -15.59 9.27 -28.45
N SER A 320 -15.56 7.96 -28.71
CA SER A 320 -14.60 7.34 -29.63
C SER A 320 -14.98 7.46 -31.10
N LYS A 321 -16.23 7.75 -31.44
CA LYS A 321 -16.69 7.94 -32.83
C LYS A 321 -15.92 9.06 -33.55
N SER A 322 -15.57 10.12 -32.83
CA SER A 322 -14.78 11.23 -33.39
C SER A 322 -13.36 10.80 -33.82
N ILE A 323 -12.77 9.84 -33.12
CA ILE A 323 -11.44 9.29 -33.41
C ILE A 323 -11.50 8.42 -34.67
N LEU A 324 -12.61 7.69 -34.85
CA LEU A 324 -12.85 6.89 -36.04
C LEU A 324 -12.97 7.71 -37.34
N GLN A 325 -13.11 9.03 -37.25
CA GLN A 325 -13.16 9.91 -38.43
C GLN A 325 -11.81 10.54 -38.77
N GLN A 326 -10.77 10.32 -37.97
CA GLN A 326 -9.45 10.88 -38.22
C GLN A 326 -8.68 10.11 -39.31
N SER A 327 -7.65 10.78 -39.85
CA SER A 327 -6.68 10.20 -40.77
C SER A 327 -5.85 9.10 -40.10
N PHE A 328 -5.17 8.27 -40.91
CA PHE A 328 -4.25 7.24 -40.41
C PHE A 328 -3.30 7.78 -39.33
N LEU A 329 -2.68 8.93 -39.59
CA LEU A 329 -1.73 9.56 -38.67
C LEU A 329 -2.42 10.06 -37.38
N GLY A 330 -3.66 10.55 -37.48
CA GLY A 330 -4.43 11.00 -36.32
C GLY A 330 -4.80 9.85 -35.38
N ILE A 331 -5.23 8.71 -35.93
CA ILE A 331 -5.53 7.50 -35.17
C ILE A 331 -4.27 6.96 -34.50
N LEU A 332 -3.16 6.85 -35.24
CA LEU A 332 -1.89 6.38 -34.72
C LEU A 332 -1.40 7.25 -33.56
N ALA A 333 -1.45 8.58 -33.73
CA ALA A 333 -1.07 9.52 -32.70
C ALA A 333 -1.97 9.37 -31.45
N TYR A 334 -3.28 9.20 -31.64
CA TYR A 334 -4.21 8.99 -30.53
C TYR A 334 -3.88 7.71 -29.75
N ILE A 335 -3.78 6.56 -30.44
CA ILE A 335 -3.51 5.26 -29.81
C ILE A 335 -2.17 5.30 -29.07
N PHE A 336 -1.11 5.80 -29.74
CA PHE A 336 0.21 5.90 -29.13
C PHE A 336 0.22 6.84 -27.92
N LEU A 337 -0.32 8.05 -28.03
CA LEU A 337 -0.30 9.04 -26.94
C LEU A 337 -1.16 8.60 -25.76
N ASN A 338 -2.30 7.95 -25.99
CA ASN A 338 -3.14 7.41 -24.93
C ASN A 338 -2.37 6.34 -24.12
N ASN A 339 -1.84 5.34 -24.82
CA ASN A 339 -1.05 4.27 -24.21
C ASN A 339 0.23 4.78 -23.54
N PHE A 340 0.96 5.66 -24.20
CA PHE A 340 2.18 6.25 -23.69
C PHE A 340 1.90 7.09 -22.43
N SER A 341 0.78 7.82 -22.37
CA SER A 341 0.40 8.59 -21.18
C SER A 341 0.09 7.69 -19.99
N ILE A 342 -0.67 6.61 -20.20
CA ILE A 342 -0.94 5.60 -19.16
C ILE A 342 0.37 4.96 -18.67
N ALA A 343 1.20 4.51 -19.61
CA ALA A 343 2.46 3.83 -19.31
C ALA A 343 3.46 4.75 -18.60
N SER A 344 3.68 5.96 -19.10
CA SER A 344 4.60 6.94 -18.48
C SER A 344 4.14 7.40 -17.10
N SER A 345 2.83 7.51 -16.89
CA SER A 345 2.26 7.80 -15.56
C SER A 345 2.56 6.70 -14.54
N SER A 346 2.96 5.49 -14.97
CA SER A 346 3.36 4.42 -14.05
C SER A 346 4.83 4.45 -13.61
N LEU A 347 5.63 5.39 -14.11
CA LEU A 347 7.02 5.58 -13.70
C LEU A 347 7.24 5.98 -12.24
N PRO A 348 6.36 6.77 -11.58
CA PRO A 348 6.49 7.08 -10.16
C PRO A 348 6.72 5.80 -9.35
N PRO A 349 7.83 5.71 -8.60
CA PRO A 349 8.17 4.53 -7.82
C PRO A 349 7.04 4.15 -6.86
N LEU A 350 6.84 2.83 -6.67
CA LEU A 350 5.89 2.22 -5.74
C LEU A 350 4.40 2.38 -6.09
N VAL A 351 3.96 3.58 -6.49
CA VAL A 351 2.54 3.89 -6.73
C VAL A 351 2.15 3.84 -8.21
N GLY A 352 3.10 4.06 -9.11
CA GLY A 352 2.84 4.13 -10.54
C GLY A 352 2.19 2.88 -11.16
N PRO A 353 2.54 1.63 -10.78
CA PRO A 353 1.89 0.43 -11.30
C PRO A 353 0.37 0.36 -11.07
N VAL A 354 -0.16 1.12 -10.11
CA VAL A 354 -1.63 1.27 -9.91
C VAL A 354 -2.28 1.97 -11.09
N ILE A 355 -1.61 2.91 -11.75
CA ILE A 355 -2.15 3.65 -12.90
C ILE A 355 -2.28 2.75 -14.14
N VAL A 356 -1.28 1.91 -14.41
CA VAL A 356 -1.38 0.90 -15.48
C VAL A 356 -2.52 -0.07 -15.20
N SER A 357 -2.65 -0.55 -13.96
CA SER A 357 -3.72 -1.46 -13.58
C SER A 357 -5.09 -0.81 -13.72
N TYR A 358 -5.22 0.48 -13.38
CA TYR A 358 -6.43 1.27 -13.62
C TYR A 358 -6.78 1.36 -15.11
N GLY A 359 -5.82 1.71 -15.97
CA GLY A 359 -6.04 1.79 -17.42
C GLY A 359 -6.50 0.45 -18.03
N VAL A 360 -5.83 -0.64 -17.64
CA VAL A 360 -6.16 -2.00 -18.11
C VAL A 360 -7.50 -2.46 -17.55
N ALA A 361 -7.80 -2.19 -16.28
CA ALA A 361 -9.05 -2.62 -15.67
C ALA A 361 -10.27 -1.89 -16.23
N ASN A 362 -10.16 -0.59 -16.52
CA ASN A 362 -11.23 0.15 -17.22
C ASN A 362 -11.47 -0.45 -18.60
N SER A 363 -10.40 -0.73 -19.35
CA SER A 363 -10.49 -1.30 -20.69
C SER A 363 -11.12 -2.69 -20.67
N GLY A 364 -10.71 -3.53 -19.71
CA GLY A 364 -11.32 -4.84 -19.50
C GLY A 364 -12.81 -4.74 -19.17
N ALA A 365 -13.21 -3.85 -18.25
CA ALA A 365 -14.60 -3.68 -17.87
C ALA A 365 -15.49 -3.20 -19.04
N ILE A 366 -15.01 -2.22 -19.81
CA ILE A 366 -15.68 -1.76 -21.04
C ILE A 366 -15.78 -2.90 -22.04
N TYR A 367 -14.68 -3.60 -22.30
CA TYR A 367 -14.64 -4.73 -23.22
C TYR A 367 -15.66 -5.81 -22.83
N GLY A 368 -15.75 -6.15 -21.54
CA GLY A 368 -16.72 -7.10 -21.02
C GLY A 368 -18.18 -6.67 -21.21
N ALA A 369 -18.48 -5.39 -20.96
CA ALA A 369 -19.83 -4.86 -21.17
C ALA A 369 -20.25 -4.90 -22.64
N VAL A 370 -19.35 -4.50 -23.55
CA VAL A 370 -19.58 -4.48 -24.99
C VAL A 370 -19.74 -5.90 -25.56
N VAL A 371 -18.90 -6.84 -25.12
CA VAL A 371 -19.03 -8.27 -25.48
C VAL A 371 -20.37 -8.83 -25.04
N ALA A 372 -20.84 -8.48 -23.84
CA ALA A 372 -22.14 -8.93 -23.33
C ALA A 372 -23.32 -8.38 -24.16
N GLU A 373 -23.19 -7.19 -24.75
CA GLU A 373 -24.16 -6.58 -25.65
C GLU A 373 -24.22 -7.25 -27.05
N ARG A 374 -23.22 -8.06 -27.39
CA ARG A 374 -23.06 -8.75 -28.69
C ARG A 374 -22.88 -7.82 -29.90
N ASN A 375 -22.47 -6.58 -29.67
CA ASN A 375 -22.00 -5.66 -30.71
C ASN A 375 -20.53 -5.37 -30.44
N LEU A 376 -19.62 -5.77 -31.35
CA LEU A 376 -18.18 -5.50 -31.22
C LEU A 376 -17.79 -4.34 -32.14
N PRO A 377 -17.87 -3.09 -31.68
CA PRO A 377 -17.52 -1.94 -32.48
C PRO A 377 -16.00 -1.88 -32.73
N PRO A 378 -15.55 -1.35 -33.89
CA PRO A 378 -14.13 -1.11 -34.16
C PRO A 378 -13.45 -0.19 -33.14
N THR A 379 -14.21 0.58 -32.37
CA THR A 379 -13.71 1.42 -31.26
C THR A 379 -13.03 0.62 -30.16
N LEU A 380 -13.26 -0.69 -30.05
CA LEU A 380 -12.57 -1.55 -29.09
C LEU A 380 -11.05 -1.57 -29.33
N PHE A 381 -10.60 -1.49 -30.59
CA PHE A 381 -9.18 -1.39 -30.99
C PHE A 381 -8.49 -0.09 -30.57
N ILE A 382 -9.22 0.85 -29.95
CA ILE A 382 -8.66 2.09 -29.40
C ILE A 382 -8.37 1.94 -27.89
N THR A 383 -8.95 0.94 -27.23
CA THR A 383 -8.71 0.65 -25.81
C THR A 383 -7.46 -0.21 -25.61
N PRO A 384 -6.69 -0.03 -24.53
CA PRO A 384 -5.49 -0.83 -24.30
C PRO A 384 -5.82 -2.27 -23.90
N HIS A 385 -5.72 -3.19 -24.85
CA HIS A 385 -6.01 -4.60 -24.65
C HIS A 385 -5.15 -5.53 -25.52
N THR A 386 -4.33 -5.01 -26.44
CA THR A 386 -3.56 -5.86 -27.35
C THR A 386 -2.31 -6.43 -26.68
N PRO A 387 -1.83 -7.62 -27.11
CA PRO A 387 -0.65 -8.24 -26.52
C PRO A 387 0.60 -7.35 -26.51
N LEU A 388 0.74 -6.45 -27.49
CA LEU A 388 1.87 -5.54 -27.60
C LEU A 388 1.74 -4.35 -26.64
N GLU A 389 0.55 -3.76 -26.49
CA GLU A 389 0.30 -2.69 -25.52
C GLU A 389 0.59 -3.15 -24.09
N LEU A 390 0.03 -4.32 -23.73
CA LEU A 390 0.22 -4.91 -22.40
C LEU A 390 1.69 -5.23 -22.13
N LEU A 391 2.46 -5.61 -23.16
CA LEU A 391 3.90 -5.82 -23.05
C LEU A 391 4.64 -4.49 -22.83
N GLY A 392 4.25 -3.44 -23.56
CA GLY A 392 4.73 -2.08 -23.33
C GLY A 392 4.51 -1.65 -21.88
N TYR A 393 3.32 -1.88 -21.32
CA TYR A 393 3.02 -1.58 -19.92
C TYR A 393 3.89 -2.38 -18.94
N ALA A 394 4.14 -3.66 -19.23
CA ALA A 394 5.03 -4.49 -18.41
C ALA A 394 6.47 -3.94 -18.35
N PHE A 395 6.98 -3.38 -19.45
CA PHE A 395 8.27 -2.69 -19.45
C PHE A 395 8.28 -1.46 -18.52
N TYR A 396 7.21 -0.66 -18.53
CA TYR A 396 7.11 0.52 -17.66
C TYR A 396 6.97 0.16 -16.18
N VAL A 397 6.20 -0.88 -15.85
CA VAL A 397 6.12 -1.42 -14.47
C VAL A 397 7.50 -1.88 -13.97
N ALA A 398 8.25 -2.59 -14.82
CA ALA A 398 9.62 -2.99 -14.49
C ALA A 398 10.56 -1.79 -14.35
N ALA A 399 10.41 -0.75 -15.19
CA ALA A 399 11.18 0.49 -15.10
C ALA A 399 10.92 1.22 -13.77
N SER A 400 9.65 1.34 -13.36
CA SER A 400 9.24 1.91 -12.06
C SER A 400 9.90 1.19 -10.88
N SER A 401 9.99 -0.13 -10.96
CA SER A 401 10.61 -0.97 -9.93
C SER A 401 12.15 -0.82 -9.87
N GLU A 402 12.80 -0.68 -11.03
CA GLU A 402 14.22 -0.33 -11.09
C GLU A 402 14.46 1.06 -10.50
N LEU A 403 13.64 2.07 -10.82
CA LEU A 403 13.76 3.40 -10.22
C LEU A 403 13.61 3.35 -8.69
N ALA A 404 12.64 2.59 -8.17
CA ALA A 404 12.41 2.42 -6.73
C ALA A 404 13.63 1.83 -5.98
N THR A 405 14.48 1.08 -6.69
CA THR A 405 15.64 0.39 -6.11
C THR A 405 16.98 0.99 -6.52
N GLY A 406 16.98 2.12 -7.24
CA GLY A 406 18.20 2.77 -7.73
C GLY A 406 18.88 2.00 -8.88
N GLY A 407 18.13 1.16 -9.59
CA GLY A 407 18.59 0.36 -10.72
C GLY A 407 18.92 1.20 -11.95
N ARG A 408 20.04 0.87 -12.62
CA ARG A 408 20.55 1.62 -13.78
C ARG A 408 19.84 1.28 -15.09
N ARG A 409 18.93 0.29 -15.11
CA ARG A 409 18.30 -0.20 -16.34
C ARG A 409 16.95 0.46 -16.64
N ALA A 410 16.46 1.31 -15.74
CA ALA A 410 15.18 2.01 -15.88
C ALA A 410 15.03 2.71 -17.25
N LEU A 411 16.08 3.42 -17.70
CA LEU A 411 16.05 4.10 -19.01
C LEU A 411 15.92 3.13 -20.19
N LYS A 412 16.60 1.98 -20.14
CA LYS A 412 16.51 0.96 -21.21
C LYS A 412 15.12 0.34 -21.25
N LEU A 413 14.52 0.07 -20.10
CA LEU A 413 13.16 -0.44 -19.99
C LEU A 413 12.14 0.59 -20.48
N PHE A 414 12.31 1.87 -20.13
CA PHE A 414 11.48 2.96 -20.64
C PHE A 414 11.52 3.04 -22.17
N ILE A 415 12.72 3.07 -22.77
CA ILE A 415 12.87 3.12 -24.23
C ILE A 415 12.25 1.87 -24.88
N GLY A 416 12.51 0.68 -24.32
CA GLY A 416 11.92 -0.57 -24.81
C GLY A 416 10.39 -0.56 -24.77
N GLY A 417 9.81 -0.04 -23.69
CA GLY A 417 8.37 0.15 -23.56
C GLY A 417 7.83 1.13 -24.60
N ALA A 418 8.45 2.31 -24.75
CA ALA A 418 8.02 3.32 -25.72
C ALA A 418 8.04 2.82 -27.17
N VAL A 419 9.10 2.10 -27.55
CA VAL A 419 9.20 1.47 -28.89
C VAL A 419 8.12 0.39 -29.07
N THR A 420 7.89 -0.44 -28.05
CA THR A 420 6.85 -1.48 -28.09
C THR A 420 5.46 -0.86 -28.27
N LEU A 421 5.14 0.20 -27.54
CA LEU A 421 3.86 0.93 -27.67
C LEU A 421 3.70 1.59 -29.04
N LEU A 422 4.79 2.11 -29.63
CA LEU A 422 4.73 2.68 -30.99
C LEU A 422 4.43 1.59 -32.03
N ILE A 423 5.07 0.42 -31.91
CA ILE A 423 4.78 -0.72 -32.79
C ILE A 423 3.32 -1.17 -32.62
N ALA A 424 2.83 -1.26 -31.38
CA ALA A 424 1.45 -1.60 -31.09
C ALA A 424 0.47 -0.62 -31.77
N ALA A 425 0.70 0.68 -31.61
CA ALA A 425 -0.13 1.72 -32.22
C ALA A 425 -0.16 1.64 -33.75
N VAL A 426 0.96 1.31 -34.40
CA VAL A 426 1.00 1.07 -35.85
C VAL A 426 0.12 -0.11 -36.23
N VAL A 427 0.27 -1.25 -35.55
CA VAL A 427 -0.51 -2.48 -35.83
C VAL A 427 -2.00 -2.22 -35.65
N GLU A 428 -2.40 -1.59 -34.55
CA GLU A 428 -3.80 -1.29 -34.25
C GLU A 428 -4.41 -0.27 -35.20
N THR A 429 -3.63 0.73 -35.63
CA THR A 429 -4.11 1.67 -36.65
C THR A 429 -4.47 0.95 -37.95
N PHE A 430 -3.66 -0.02 -38.39
CA PHE A 430 -3.99 -0.84 -39.55
C PHE A 430 -5.27 -1.66 -39.34
N LEU A 431 -5.49 -2.21 -38.15
CA LEU A 431 -6.71 -2.96 -37.82
C LEU A 431 -7.95 -2.05 -37.82
N VAL A 432 -7.85 -0.87 -37.20
CA VAL A 432 -8.93 0.12 -37.18
C VAL A 432 -9.29 0.57 -38.60
N VAL A 433 -8.29 0.89 -39.44
CA VAL A 433 -8.52 1.34 -40.82
C VAL A 433 -9.07 0.21 -41.68
N GLY A 434 -8.60 -1.04 -41.50
CA GLY A 434 -9.11 -2.19 -42.24
C GLY A 434 -10.51 -2.66 -41.82
N ALA A 435 -10.97 -2.28 -40.63
CA ALA A 435 -12.30 -2.59 -40.11
C ALA A 435 -13.35 -1.49 -40.40
N ARG A 436 -12.92 -0.33 -40.91
CA ARG A 436 -13.79 0.71 -41.50
C ARG A 436 -14.16 0.34 -42.92
#